data_AF-A0A2K9F3D1-F1
#
_entry.id   AF-A0A2K9F3D1-F1
#
_cell.length_a   1.000
_cell.length_b   1.000
_cell.length_c   1.000
_cell.angle_alpha   90.00
_cell.angle_beta   90.00
_cell.angle_gamma   90.00
#
_symmetry.space_group_name_H-M   'P 1'
#
loop_
_entity.id
_entity.type
_entity.pdbx_description
1 polymer ?
#
loop_
_entity_poly.entity_id
_entity_poly.type
_entity_poly.pdbx_seq_one_letter_code
_entity_poly.pdbx_strand_id
1 'polypeptide(L)'
;MPPERCPASDGHDTPCRHCLNQVPKGAPYIIVAHRPFSGLNPYAETGSIFLCVEDCAAGGPDFPTRMLTSPSYIVRGHSSDERIVRDRSSVIGTPYIPARCARLFTDPQIGFV
;
A
#
# COMPACT_ATOMS: atom_id res chain seq x y z
N MET A 1 -4.60 4.18 19.19
CA MET A 1 -3.93 5.45 18.82
C MET A 1 -4.94 6.27 18.03
N PRO A 2 -5.18 7.54 18.40
CA PRO A 2 -6.09 8.39 17.64
C PRO A 2 -5.53 8.66 16.23
N PRO A 3 -6.38 8.89 15.22
CA PRO A 3 -5.96 9.41 13.93
C PRO A 3 -5.22 10.74 14.07
N GLU A 4 -4.14 10.92 13.31
CA GLU A 4 -3.44 12.20 13.21
C GLU A 4 -4.01 12.98 12.01
N ARG A 5 -4.26 14.28 12.19
CA ARG A 5 -4.76 15.15 11.13
C ARG A 5 -3.67 16.14 10.72
N CYS A 6 -3.31 16.12 9.45
CA CYS A 6 -2.33 17.02 8.87
C CYS A 6 -3.06 18.13 8.09
N PRO A 7 -2.68 19.41 8.26
CA PRO A 7 -3.41 20.52 7.68
C PRO A 7 -3.23 20.67 6.16
N ALA A 8 -2.11 20.19 5.61
CA ALA A 8 -1.80 20.32 4.19
C ALA A 8 -0.82 19.23 3.73
N SER A 9 -1.07 18.64 2.56
CA SER A 9 -0.13 17.80 1.81
C SER A 9 0.79 18.65 0.91
N ASP A 10 1.99 18.14 0.63
CA ASP A 10 2.90 18.70 -0.36
C ASP A 10 2.55 18.30 -1.81
N GLY A 11 1.57 17.41 -1.99
CA GLY A 11 1.14 16.88 -3.29
C GLY A 11 1.93 15.66 -3.76
N HIS A 12 2.91 15.22 -2.98
CA HIS A 12 3.70 14.01 -3.19
C HIS A 12 3.89 13.28 -1.85
N ASP A 13 4.31 12.02 -1.91
CA ASP A 13 4.56 11.14 -0.75
C ASP A 13 3.42 11.04 0.27
N THR A 14 2.19 11.34 -0.17
CA THR A 14 0.95 11.26 0.61
C THR A 14 -0.08 10.42 -0.15
N PRO A 15 0.21 9.11 -0.37
CA PRO A 15 -0.66 8.22 -1.13
C PRO A 15 -1.96 7.92 -0.37
N CYS A 16 -3.09 8.46 -0.84
CA CYS A 16 -4.39 8.18 -0.26
C CYS A 16 -4.83 6.74 -0.55
N ARG A 17 -5.08 5.97 0.52
CA ARG A 17 -5.43 4.55 0.43
C ARG A 17 -6.82 4.28 -0.12
N HIS A 18 -7.72 5.28 -0.11
CA HIS A 18 -9.08 5.16 -0.64
C HIS A 18 -9.14 5.41 -2.15
N CYS A 19 -8.68 6.57 -2.62
CA CYS A 19 -8.77 6.94 -4.02
C CYS A 19 -7.60 6.45 -4.89
N LEU A 20 -6.53 5.93 -4.27
CA LEU A 20 -5.31 5.47 -4.95
C LEU A 20 -4.64 6.58 -5.78
N ASN A 21 -4.66 7.82 -5.25
CA ASN A 21 -3.95 8.99 -5.77
C ASN A 21 -3.09 9.61 -4.67
N GLN A 22 -2.19 10.52 -5.04
CA GLN A 22 -1.60 11.46 -4.09
C GLN A 22 -2.68 12.41 -3.57
N VAL A 23 -2.65 12.73 -2.27
CA VAL A 23 -3.44 13.84 -1.72
C VAL A 23 -3.01 15.13 -2.43
N PRO A 24 -3.93 15.97 -2.93
CA PRO A 24 -3.56 17.21 -3.61
C PRO A 24 -2.74 18.16 -2.72
N LYS A 25 -1.82 18.89 -3.34
CA LYS A 25 -1.02 19.91 -2.63
C LYS A 25 -1.94 20.94 -1.95
N GLY A 26 -1.68 21.22 -0.69
CA GLY A 26 -2.47 22.14 0.14
C GLY A 26 -3.73 21.53 0.74
N ALA A 27 -4.14 20.32 0.33
CA ALA A 27 -5.31 19.65 0.90
C ALA A 27 -4.97 18.95 2.23
N PRO A 28 -5.86 18.99 3.22
CA PRO A 28 -5.69 18.27 4.47
C PRO A 28 -5.87 16.76 4.29
N TYR A 29 -5.24 15.99 5.18
CA TYR A 29 -5.33 14.52 5.18
C TYR A 29 -5.25 13.95 6.59
N ILE A 30 -5.60 12.67 6.71
CA ILE A 30 -5.58 11.92 7.95
C ILE A 30 -4.57 10.78 7.82
N ILE A 31 -3.77 10.58 8.86
CA ILE A 31 -2.90 9.41 9.02
C ILE A 31 -3.54 8.48 10.05
N VAL A 32 -3.73 7.22 9.67
CA VAL A 32 -4.23 6.18 10.58
C VAL A 32 -3.26 5.01 10.63
N ALA A 33 -3.14 4.42 11.82
CA ALA A 33 -2.45 3.14 11.99
C ALA A 33 -3.32 2.02 11.39
N HIS A 34 -2.76 1.31 10.42
CA HIS A 34 -3.42 0.22 9.74
C HIS A 34 -2.58 -1.06 9.79
N ARG A 35 -3.26 -2.17 10.06
CA ARG A 35 -2.71 -3.52 10.07
C ARG A 35 -3.54 -4.36 9.09
N PRO A 36 -3.02 -4.67 7.89
CA PRO A 36 -3.72 -5.48 6.90
C PRO A 36 -3.54 -6.98 7.17
N PHE A 37 -3.77 -7.42 8.40
CA PHE A 37 -3.61 -8.80 8.86
C PHE A 37 -4.83 -9.20 9.69
N SER A 38 -5.32 -10.42 9.51
CA SER A 38 -6.48 -10.99 10.19
C SER A 38 -6.23 -11.22 11.69
N GLY A 39 -4.98 -11.48 12.07
CA GLY A 39 -4.59 -11.77 13.45
C GLY A 39 -3.39 -10.98 13.95
N LEU A 40 -3.15 -11.08 15.25
CA LEU A 40 -1.91 -10.65 15.87
C LEU A 40 -0.90 -11.79 15.80
N ASN A 41 0.22 -11.54 15.13
CA ASN A 41 1.37 -12.42 15.11
C ASN A 41 2.67 -11.59 15.15
N PRO A 42 3.85 -12.17 15.42
CA PRO A 42 5.11 -11.42 15.54
C PRO A 42 5.52 -10.61 14.30
N TYR A 43 4.92 -10.88 13.14
CA TYR A 43 5.18 -10.18 11.88
C TYR A 43 3.99 -9.33 11.41
N ALA A 44 2.90 -9.23 12.19
CA ALA A 44 1.73 -8.43 11.84
C ALA A 44 2.01 -6.93 12.03
N GLU A 45 2.77 -6.36 11.09
CA GLU A 45 3.19 -4.97 11.09
C GLU A 45 2.00 -4.01 11.10
N THR A 46 2.14 -2.91 11.83
CA THR A 46 1.18 -1.79 11.81
C THR A 46 1.90 -0.59 11.23
N GLY A 47 1.47 -0.18 10.05
CA GLY A 47 2.03 0.96 9.34
C GLY A 47 1.04 2.11 9.27
N SER A 48 1.52 3.29 8.89
CA SER A 48 0.66 4.40 8.53
C SER A 48 0.01 4.17 7.16
N ILE A 49 -1.25 4.55 7.03
CA ILE A 49 -1.88 4.83 5.74
C ILE A 49 -2.44 6.25 5.77
N PHE A 50 -2.54 6.86 4.60
CA PHE A 50 -3.03 8.23 4.42
C PHE A 50 -4.42 8.20 3.80
N LEU A 51 -5.28 9.12 4.21
CA LEU A 51 -6.65 9.28 3.70
C LEU A 51 -6.92 10.76 3.44
N CYS A 52 -7.55 11.10 2.31
CA CYS A 52 -8.07 12.44 2.09
C CYS A 52 -9.08 12.78 3.21
N VAL A 53 -9.07 14.04 3.66
CA VAL A 53 -10.14 14.54 4.53
C VAL A 53 -11.41 14.78 3.72
N GLU A 54 -11.27 15.36 2.54
CA GLU A 54 -12.36 15.57 1.61
C GLU A 54 -12.79 14.26 0.96
N ASP A 55 -14.08 14.19 0.60
CA ASP A 55 -14.63 13.08 -0.18
C ASP A 55 -13.85 12.93 -1.49
N CYS A 56 -13.40 11.71 -1.74
CA CYS A 56 -12.72 11.35 -2.96
C CYS A 56 -13.31 10.05 -3.51
N ALA A 57 -13.33 9.92 -4.84
CA ALA A 57 -13.83 8.70 -5.46
C ALA A 57 -12.92 7.51 -5.12
N ALA A 58 -13.51 6.39 -4.73
CA ALA A 58 -12.78 5.15 -4.48
C ALA A 58 -11.95 4.75 -5.70
N GLY A 59 -10.73 4.30 -5.45
CA GLY A 59 -9.89 3.71 -6.48
C GLY A 59 -10.53 2.43 -7.04
N GLY A 60 -10.30 2.17 -8.32
CA GLY A 60 -10.73 0.94 -8.98
C GLY A 60 -9.82 -0.26 -8.68
N PRO A 61 -10.12 -1.44 -9.26
CA PRO A 61 -9.30 -2.64 -9.14
C PRO A 61 -8.00 -2.57 -9.95
N ASP A 62 -7.84 -1.53 -10.77
CA ASP A 62 -6.69 -1.34 -11.62
C ASP A 62 -5.41 -1.08 -10.81
N PHE A 63 -4.26 -1.33 -11.45
CA PHE A 63 -2.97 -1.07 -10.84
C PHE A 63 -2.82 0.43 -10.48
N PRO A 64 -2.46 0.78 -9.23
CA PRO A 64 -2.56 2.15 -8.70
C PRO A 64 -1.39 3.05 -9.14
N THR A 65 -1.27 3.26 -10.46
CA THR A 65 -0.19 4.04 -11.08
C THR A 65 -0.10 5.48 -10.57
N ARG A 66 -1.23 6.08 -10.20
CA ARG A 66 -1.30 7.47 -9.70
C ARG A 66 -0.79 7.61 -8.26
N MET A 67 -0.83 6.52 -7.48
CA MET A 67 -0.31 6.47 -6.13
C MET A 67 1.16 6.08 -6.09
N LEU A 68 1.60 5.23 -7.02
CA LEU A 68 2.95 4.67 -7.08
C LEU A 68 3.89 5.54 -7.91
N THR A 69 4.38 6.64 -7.33
CA THR A 69 5.22 7.65 -8.00
C THR A 69 6.72 7.36 -7.99
N SER A 70 7.21 6.47 -7.11
CA SER A 70 8.63 6.10 -7.03
C SER A 70 9.04 5.21 -8.22
N PRO A 71 10.33 5.23 -8.64
CA PRO A 71 10.81 4.40 -9.75
C PRO A 71 10.79 2.89 -9.44
N SER A 72 10.82 2.52 -8.16
CA SER A 72 10.76 1.14 -7.69
C SER A 72 10.09 1.03 -6.33
N TYR A 73 9.55 -0.16 -6.04
CA TYR A 73 8.94 -0.51 -4.76
C TYR A 73 9.41 -1.90 -4.31
N ILE A 74 9.34 -2.14 -3.00
CA ILE A 74 9.46 -3.49 -2.47
C ILE A 74 8.13 -4.21 -2.70
N VAL A 75 8.16 -5.33 -3.43
CA VAL A 75 7.03 -6.26 -3.53
C VAL A 75 7.31 -7.43 -2.61
N ARG A 76 6.41 -7.71 -1.66
CA ARG A 76 6.56 -8.79 -0.66
C ARG A 76 5.46 -9.82 -0.85
N GLY A 77 5.82 -11.06 -1.12
CA GLY A 77 4.88 -12.17 -1.08
C GLY A 77 4.60 -12.63 0.35
N HIS A 78 3.35 -12.82 0.69
CA HIS A 78 2.90 -13.36 1.97
C HIS A 78 2.17 -14.68 1.77
N SER A 79 2.35 -15.63 2.69
CA SER A 79 1.58 -16.87 2.70
C SER A 79 0.15 -16.67 3.20
N SER A 80 -0.69 -17.70 3.05
CA SER A 80 -2.04 -17.73 3.64
C SER A 80 -2.04 -17.58 5.16
N ASP A 81 -0.94 -18.00 5.81
CA ASP A 81 -0.73 -17.86 7.26
C ASP A 81 -0.11 -16.51 7.65
N GLU A 82 -0.17 -15.52 6.74
CA GLU A 82 0.27 -14.15 6.97
C GLU A 82 1.76 -14.00 7.29
N ARG A 83 2.60 -14.86 6.69
CA ARG A 83 4.06 -14.83 6.84
C ARG A 83 4.71 -14.32 5.57
N ILE A 84 5.71 -13.45 5.71
CA ILE A 84 6.55 -13.02 4.59
C ILE A 84 7.32 -14.24 4.05
N VAL A 85 7.12 -14.55 2.78
CA VAL A 85 7.88 -15.56 2.04
C VAL A 85 9.16 -14.89 1.52
N ARG A 86 10.25 -15.05 2.27
CA ARG A 86 11.45 -14.20 2.16
C ARG A 86 12.10 -14.24 0.79
N ASP A 87 12.22 -15.40 0.17
CA ASP A 87 12.79 -15.61 -1.17
C ASP A 87 11.92 -14.99 -2.29
N ARG A 88 10.68 -14.63 -1.98
CA ARG A 88 9.71 -14.05 -2.92
C ARG A 88 9.56 -12.53 -2.78
N SER A 89 10.29 -11.92 -1.85
CA SER A 89 10.33 -10.47 -1.65
C SER A 89 11.51 -9.83 -2.41
N SER A 90 11.26 -8.75 -3.15
CA SER A 90 12.30 -8.09 -3.96
C SER A 90 11.95 -6.64 -4.28
N VAL A 91 12.96 -5.79 -4.54
CA VAL A 91 12.77 -4.46 -5.12
C VAL A 91 12.48 -4.60 -6.62
N ILE A 92 11.38 -4.02 -7.08
CA ILE A 92 10.88 -4.14 -8.45
C ILE A 92 10.68 -2.74 -9.03
N GLY A 93 11.15 -2.51 -10.25
CA GLY A 93 10.83 -1.29 -10.99
C GLY A 93 9.32 -1.17 -11.21
N THR A 94 8.75 0.00 -10.96
CA THR A 94 7.29 0.21 -10.94
C THR A 94 6.53 -0.33 -12.16
N PRO A 95 7.04 -0.19 -13.41
CA PRO A 95 6.39 -0.77 -14.59
C PRO A 95 6.28 -2.30 -14.58
N TYR A 96 7.14 -2.99 -13.84
CA TYR A 96 7.23 -4.45 -13.80
C TYR A 96 6.47 -5.07 -12.62
N ILE A 97 5.90 -4.27 -11.72
CA ILE A 97 5.17 -4.77 -10.54
C ILE A 97 4.00 -5.66 -10.94
N PRO A 98 3.11 -5.31 -11.90
CA PRO A 98 2.01 -6.19 -12.29
C PRO A 98 2.47 -7.58 -12.74
N ALA A 99 3.49 -7.63 -13.60
CA ALA A 99 4.08 -8.89 -14.08
C ALA A 99 4.80 -9.67 -12.96
N ARG A 100 5.39 -8.98 -11.98
CA ARG A 100 5.93 -9.65 -10.79
C ARG A 100 4.81 -10.27 -9.95
N CYS A 101 3.74 -9.54 -9.66
CA CYS A 101 2.62 -10.05 -8.87
C CYS A 101 1.98 -11.26 -9.55
N ALA A 102 1.74 -11.20 -10.87
CA ALA A 102 1.20 -12.34 -11.63
C ALA A 102 2.06 -13.61 -11.48
N ARG A 103 3.39 -13.49 -11.53
CA ARG A 103 4.32 -14.62 -11.30
C ARG A 103 4.37 -15.09 -9.85
N LEU A 104 4.15 -14.20 -8.88
CA LEU A 104 4.08 -14.60 -7.47
C LEU A 104 2.84 -15.45 -7.22
N PHE A 105 1.70 -15.09 -7.81
CA PHE A 105 0.45 -15.84 -7.66
C PHE A 105 0.42 -17.20 -8.37
N THR A 106 1.44 -17.56 -9.17
CA THR A 106 1.59 -18.94 -9.64
C THR A 106 2.19 -19.87 -8.59
N ASP A 107 2.75 -19.33 -7.51
CA ASP A 107 3.31 -20.11 -6.41
C ASP A 107 2.22 -20.39 -5.36
N PRO A 108 1.91 -21.67 -5.07
CA PRO A 108 0.87 -22.02 -4.09
C PRO A 108 1.19 -21.59 -2.66
N GLN A 109 2.45 -21.24 -2.35
CA GLN A 109 2.81 -20.68 -1.04
C GLN A 109 2.38 -19.22 -0.87
N ILE A 110 2.00 -18.52 -1.94
CA ILE A 110 1.61 -17.11 -1.91
C ILE A 110 0.09 -16.98 -1.77
N GLY A 111 -0.35 -16.41 -0.65
CA GLY A 111 -1.75 -16.04 -0.42
C GLY A 111 -2.06 -14.60 -0.87
N PHE A 112 -1.14 -13.66 -0.66
CA PHE A 112 -1.31 -12.26 -1.04
C PHE A 112 0.03 -11.52 -1.21
N VAL A 113 -0.02 -10.33 -1.82
CA VAL A 113 1.13 -9.43 -2.05
C VAL A 113 0.85 -8.02 -1.59
#